data_AF-Q0UTT1-F1
#
_entry.id   AF-Q0UTT1-F1
#
_cell.length_a   1.000
_cell.length_b   1.000
_cell.length_c   1.000
_cell.angle_alpha   90.00
_cell.angle_beta   90.00
_cell.angle_gamma   90.00
#
_symmetry.space_group_name_H-M   'P 1'
#
loop_
_entity.id
_entity.type
_entity.pdbx_description
1 polymer ?
#
loop_
_entity_poly.entity_id
_entity_poly.type
_entity_poly.pdbx_seq_one_letter_code
_entity_poly.pdbx_strand_id
1 'polypeptide(L)'
;MSGKSSGAQPQNGDAKSRSHHDGSSGRAFTVEQKAAVIRIKRCTPTAYYEILGLEAVKSTCSDSDIKKAYRKLSLLTHPDKNGYEGADDAFKLVSKAFQVLSDPDKKKKYDQFGGDPDARFNPATAAGGGFGGGGGGAGFPRGGGFQEEMTPEELFRQFFGGAFGGPFGGMDTGPGFVFNLGGGPGIRVHQFGGGAPRRRPGTAQPPGAEPQASLSSTISNLLPLLFLFVLPLLSSLFSSPADVGPKIVFETPRHPMTKERITSRFKVQYFVDPREVHEYNPKKWRKLDEEAEQQYVHGLSVRCQHEQNQQRRMMEDAQGWFYIDQEAMDRARKMELKNCRKLKKMGL
;
A
#
# COMPACT_ATOMS: atom_id res chain seq x y z
N MET A 1 -10.64 -70.04 -19.44
CA MET A 1 -12.05 -69.58 -19.46
C MET A 1 -12.20 -68.48 -18.41
N SER A 2 -12.57 -67.28 -18.87
CA SER A 2 -13.23 -66.17 -18.16
C SER A 2 -12.62 -65.58 -16.88
N GLY A 3 -11.79 -64.55 -17.04
CA GLY A 3 -11.65 -63.46 -16.05
C GLY A 3 -12.60 -62.32 -16.42
N LYS A 4 -13.55 -61.99 -15.53
CA LYS A 4 -14.52 -60.90 -15.72
C LYS A 4 -13.85 -59.55 -15.50
N SER A 5 -13.96 -58.67 -16.50
CA SER A 5 -13.62 -57.25 -16.47
C SER A 5 -14.73 -56.45 -15.75
N SER A 6 -14.38 -55.72 -14.68
CA SER A 6 -15.24 -54.67 -14.12
C SER A 6 -14.85 -53.34 -14.76
N GLY A 7 -15.75 -52.81 -15.59
CA GLY A 7 -15.62 -51.49 -16.23
C GLY A 7 -15.88 -50.36 -15.24
N ALA A 8 -14.97 -49.37 -15.22
CA ALA A 8 -15.19 -48.10 -14.56
C ALA A 8 -15.78 -47.09 -15.57
N GLN A 9 -16.95 -46.53 -15.27
CA GLN A 9 -17.54 -45.41 -16.00
C GLN A 9 -16.74 -44.13 -15.77
N PRO A 10 -16.49 -43.30 -16.81
CA PRO A 10 -15.90 -41.98 -16.62
C PRO A 10 -16.97 -41.01 -16.12
N GLN A 11 -16.78 -40.44 -14.93
CA GLN A 11 -17.56 -39.29 -14.48
C GLN A 11 -17.08 -38.05 -15.22
N ASN A 12 -17.97 -37.53 -16.07
CA ASN A 12 -17.82 -36.29 -16.79
C ASN A 12 -17.93 -35.14 -15.78
N GLY A 13 -16.79 -34.56 -15.39
CA GLY A 13 -16.70 -33.43 -14.47
C GLY A 13 -16.79 -32.11 -15.23
N ASP A 14 -18.00 -31.71 -15.59
CA ASP A 14 -18.27 -30.34 -16.07
C ASP A 14 -17.85 -29.33 -15.00
N ALA A 15 -16.86 -28.49 -15.33
CA ALA A 15 -16.41 -27.39 -14.49
C ALA A 15 -17.51 -26.31 -14.40
N LYS A 16 -18.48 -26.54 -13.52
CA LYS A 16 -19.43 -25.49 -13.11
C LYS A 16 -18.66 -24.36 -12.45
N SER A 17 -18.78 -23.18 -13.04
CA SER A 17 -18.43 -21.89 -12.45
C SER A 17 -18.82 -21.87 -10.98
N ARG A 18 -17.84 -21.76 -10.08
CA ARG A 18 -18.10 -21.52 -8.66
C ARG A 18 -18.62 -20.09 -8.55
N SER A 19 -19.94 -19.93 -8.58
CA SER A 19 -20.58 -18.70 -8.12
C SER A 19 -20.18 -18.52 -6.66
N HIS A 20 -19.42 -17.46 -6.38
CA HIS A 20 -19.19 -17.03 -5.01
C HIS A 20 -20.56 -16.77 -4.39
N HIS A 21 -20.98 -17.65 -3.47
CA HIS A 21 -22.17 -17.43 -2.69
C HIS A 21 -21.81 -16.33 -1.69
N ASP A 22 -22.04 -15.08 -2.09
CA ASP A 22 -22.05 -13.99 -1.15
C ASP A 22 -23.17 -14.30 -0.16
N GLY A 23 -22.88 -14.34 1.14
CA GLY A 23 -23.88 -14.63 2.17
C GLY A 23 -24.99 -13.58 2.27
N SER A 24 -25.20 -12.77 1.23
CA SER A 24 -26.12 -11.66 1.07
C SER A 24 -27.49 -12.09 0.55
N SER A 25 -27.59 -13.26 -0.11
CA SER A 25 -28.81 -13.74 -0.77
C SER A 25 -29.90 -14.13 0.26
N GLY A 26 -30.56 -13.13 0.85
CA GLY A 26 -31.64 -13.33 1.82
C GLY A 26 -31.84 -12.20 2.83
N ARG A 27 -30.99 -11.17 2.85
CA ARG A 27 -31.13 -10.03 3.78
C ARG A 27 -32.00 -8.92 3.18
N ALA A 28 -32.81 -8.27 4.03
CA ALA A 28 -33.64 -7.13 3.63
C ALA A 28 -32.76 -5.92 3.23
N PHE A 29 -33.23 -5.14 2.26
CA PHE A 29 -32.59 -3.89 1.83
C PHE A 29 -33.66 -2.83 1.55
N THR A 30 -33.30 -1.56 1.70
CA THR A 30 -34.18 -0.44 1.34
C THR A 30 -33.99 -0.03 -0.12
N VAL A 31 -34.99 0.65 -0.70
CA VAL A 31 -34.93 1.17 -2.08
C VAL A 31 -33.74 2.11 -2.27
N GLU A 32 -33.44 2.93 -1.25
CA GLU A 32 -32.29 3.84 -1.25
C GLU A 32 -30.95 3.11 -1.22
N GLN A 33 -30.84 2.05 -0.42
CA GLN A 33 -29.64 1.20 -0.35
C GLN A 33 -29.36 0.52 -1.70
N LYS A 34 -30.41 -0.02 -2.35
CA LYS A 34 -30.30 -0.59 -3.69
C LYS A 34 -29.86 0.46 -4.72
N ALA A 35 -30.49 1.64 -4.71
CA ALA A 35 -30.14 2.72 -5.63
C ALA A 35 -28.68 3.19 -5.45
N ALA A 36 -28.21 3.29 -4.21
CA ALA A 36 -26.82 3.65 -3.91
C ALA A 36 -25.82 2.62 -4.46
N VAL A 37 -26.06 1.32 -4.25
CA VAL A 37 -25.19 0.26 -4.78
C VAL A 37 -25.16 0.27 -6.30
N ILE A 38 -26.32 0.38 -6.96
CA ILE A 38 -26.39 0.44 -8.44
C ILE A 38 -25.63 1.66 -8.96
N ARG A 39 -25.77 2.82 -8.31
CA ARG A 39 -25.04 4.04 -8.68
C ARG A 39 -23.53 3.81 -8.60
N ILE A 40 -23.03 3.35 -7.45
CA ILE A 40 -21.60 3.17 -7.21
C ILE A 40 -20.98 2.15 -8.17
N LYS A 41 -21.70 1.06 -8.47
CA LYS A 41 -21.23 0.03 -9.42
C LYS A 41 -21.19 0.50 -10.87
N ARG A 42 -21.91 1.58 -11.23
CA ARG A 42 -21.84 2.18 -12.58
C ARG A 42 -20.63 3.09 -12.77
N CYS A 43 -20.10 3.62 -11.68
CA CYS A 43 -18.95 4.53 -11.71
C CYS A 43 -17.67 3.77 -12.05
N THR A 44 -16.71 4.46 -12.66
CA THR A 44 -15.39 3.86 -12.89
C THR A 44 -14.66 3.68 -11.54
N PRO A 45 -13.90 2.57 -11.32
CA PRO A 45 -13.24 2.31 -10.04
C PRO A 45 -12.23 3.38 -9.61
N THR A 46 -11.79 4.21 -10.56
CA THR A 46 -10.82 5.29 -10.35
C THR A 46 -11.48 6.66 -10.24
N ALA A 47 -12.79 6.81 -10.45
CA ALA A 47 -13.50 8.09 -10.30
C ALA A 47 -13.95 8.32 -8.84
N TYR A 48 -13.00 8.65 -7.96
CA TYR A 48 -13.25 8.74 -6.52
C TYR A 48 -14.27 9.82 -6.11
N TYR A 49 -14.27 10.97 -6.79
CA TYR A 49 -15.28 12.01 -6.54
C TYR A 49 -16.68 11.57 -6.97
N GLU A 50 -16.81 10.81 -8.06
CA GLU A 50 -18.08 10.27 -8.55
C GLU A 50 -18.63 9.19 -7.61
N ILE A 51 -17.75 8.27 -7.17
CA ILE A 51 -18.08 7.22 -6.20
C ILE A 51 -18.64 7.83 -4.90
N LEU A 52 -18.02 8.90 -4.40
CA LEU A 52 -18.50 9.63 -3.21
C LEU A 52 -19.69 10.56 -3.50
N GLY A 53 -20.06 10.78 -4.77
CA GLY A 53 -21.14 11.69 -5.16
C GLY A 53 -20.81 13.17 -4.97
N LEU A 54 -19.54 13.56 -5.10
CA LEU A 54 -19.01 14.91 -4.90
C LEU A 54 -18.61 15.60 -6.21
N GLU A 55 -19.08 15.12 -7.36
CA GLU A 55 -18.73 15.65 -8.68
C GLU A 55 -18.98 17.15 -8.82
N ALA A 56 -20.15 17.61 -8.34
CA ALA A 56 -20.57 19.01 -8.42
C ALA A 56 -19.68 19.97 -7.61
N VAL A 57 -18.94 19.44 -6.64
CA VAL A 57 -18.14 20.22 -5.68
C VAL A 57 -16.64 19.90 -5.82
N LYS A 58 -16.22 19.19 -6.88
CA LYS A 58 -14.83 18.73 -7.06
C LYS A 58 -13.79 19.85 -6.85
N SER A 59 -14.06 21.06 -7.34
CA SER A 59 -13.16 22.21 -7.24
C SER A 59 -13.16 22.92 -5.88
N THR A 60 -14.21 22.78 -5.07
CA THR A 60 -14.38 23.44 -3.77
C THR A 60 -14.52 22.45 -2.61
N CYS A 61 -14.21 21.18 -2.85
CA CYS A 61 -14.46 20.08 -1.92
C CYS A 61 -13.58 20.18 -0.66
N SER A 62 -14.22 20.39 0.49
CA SER A 62 -13.56 20.38 1.79
C SER A 62 -13.41 18.96 2.35
N ASP A 63 -12.41 18.72 3.21
CA ASP A 63 -12.21 17.42 3.85
C ASP A 63 -13.42 17.00 4.72
N SER A 64 -14.18 17.99 5.20
CA SER A 64 -15.40 17.75 5.96
C SER A 64 -16.51 17.15 5.10
N ASP A 65 -16.58 17.53 3.82
CA ASP A 65 -17.60 17.04 2.89
C ASP A 65 -17.28 15.61 2.44
N ILE A 66 -15.99 15.31 2.25
CA ILE A 66 -15.49 13.95 1.96
C ILE A 66 -15.86 12.99 3.10
N LYS A 67 -15.63 13.40 4.36
CA LYS A 67 -15.98 12.59 5.55
C LYS A 67 -17.49 12.39 5.69
N LYS A 68 -18.30 13.44 5.43
CA LYS A 68 -19.77 13.35 5.47
C LYS A 68 -20.31 12.42 4.39
N ALA A 69 -19.81 12.54 3.16
CA ALA A 69 -20.20 11.70 2.03
C ALA A 69 -19.85 10.23 2.29
N TYR A 70 -18.63 9.96 2.76
CA TYR A 70 -18.19 8.62 3.16
C TYR A 70 -19.11 8.04 4.25
N ARG A 71 -19.34 8.76 5.34
CA ARG A 71 -20.22 8.28 6.44
C ARG A 71 -21.61 7.90 5.95
N LYS A 72 -22.20 8.70 5.05
CA LYS A 72 -23.53 8.42 4.48
C LYS A 72 -23.50 7.16 3.60
N LEU A 73 -22.52 7.04 2.72
CA LEU A 73 -22.42 5.92 1.77
C LEU A 73 -22.04 4.62 2.46
N SER A 74 -21.11 4.64 3.42
CA SER A 74 -20.73 3.47 4.22
C SER A 74 -21.93 2.86 4.92
N LEU A 75 -22.84 3.67 5.49
CA LEU A 75 -24.06 3.15 6.13
C LEU A 75 -25.05 2.54 5.13
N LEU A 76 -25.07 3.03 3.89
CA LEU A 76 -25.94 2.54 2.82
C LEU A 76 -25.40 1.27 2.15
N THR A 77 -24.08 1.09 2.10
CA THR A 77 -23.44 -0.06 1.44
C THR A 77 -22.85 -1.10 2.40
N HIS A 78 -22.93 -0.88 3.73
CA HIS A 78 -22.36 -1.83 4.69
C HIS A 78 -22.96 -3.24 4.55
N PRO A 79 -22.14 -4.30 4.45
CA PRO A 79 -22.62 -5.67 4.18
C PRO A 79 -23.53 -6.25 5.27
N ASP A 80 -23.42 -5.74 6.51
CA ASP A 80 -24.30 -6.11 7.62
C ASP A 80 -25.70 -5.46 7.52
N LYS A 81 -25.80 -4.26 6.93
CA LYS A 81 -27.05 -3.47 6.89
C LYS A 81 -27.74 -3.51 5.53
N ASN A 82 -27.04 -3.93 4.47
CA ASN A 82 -27.55 -3.98 3.12
C ASN A 82 -27.33 -5.37 2.53
N GLY A 83 -28.44 -6.09 2.33
CA GLY A 83 -28.47 -7.42 1.71
C GLY A 83 -28.49 -7.45 0.18
N TYR A 84 -28.34 -6.31 -0.48
CA TYR A 84 -28.37 -6.24 -1.94
C TYR A 84 -27.10 -6.83 -2.56
N GLU A 85 -27.26 -7.55 -3.67
CA GLU A 85 -26.14 -8.19 -4.40
C GLU A 85 -25.06 -7.15 -4.80
N GLY A 86 -23.82 -7.41 -4.40
CA GLY A 86 -22.69 -6.51 -4.66
C GLY A 86 -22.62 -5.28 -3.75
N ALA A 87 -23.33 -5.24 -2.62
CA ALA A 87 -23.12 -4.23 -1.59
C ALA A 87 -21.68 -4.22 -1.06
N ASP A 88 -21.06 -5.40 -0.91
CA ASP A 88 -19.66 -5.57 -0.51
C ASP A 88 -18.69 -4.87 -1.50
N ASP A 89 -18.87 -5.10 -2.81
CA ASP A 89 -18.05 -4.46 -3.83
C ASP A 89 -18.22 -2.93 -3.84
N ALA A 90 -19.45 -2.44 -3.69
CA ALA A 90 -19.72 -1.02 -3.58
C ALA A 90 -19.08 -0.40 -2.32
N PHE A 91 -19.10 -1.12 -1.18
CA PHE A 91 -18.45 -0.68 0.04
C PHE A 91 -16.93 -0.61 -0.12
N LYS A 92 -16.30 -1.60 -0.76
CA LYS A 92 -14.87 -1.57 -1.10
C LYS A 92 -14.49 -0.36 -1.94
N LEU A 93 -15.30 -0.03 -2.96
CA LEU A 93 -15.08 1.15 -3.81
C LEU A 93 -15.19 2.46 -3.02
N VAL A 94 -16.20 2.58 -2.15
CA VAL A 94 -16.40 3.77 -1.29
C VAL A 94 -15.23 3.95 -0.31
N SER A 95 -14.76 2.87 0.29
CA SER A 95 -13.63 2.89 1.22
C SER A 95 -12.31 3.24 0.54
N LYS A 96 -12.08 2.71 -0.67
CA LYS A 96 -10.93 3.08 -1.48
C LYS A 96 -10.94 4.56 -1.89
N ALA A 97 -12.09 5.06 -2.32
CA ALA A 97 -12.26 6.48 -2.65
C ALA A 97 -11.96 7.38 -1.45
N PHE A 98 -12.42 7.00 -0.26
CA PHE A 98 -12.13 7.73 0.97
C PHE A 98 -10.65 7.66 1.36
N GLN A 99 -10.01 6.51 1.26
CA GLN A 99 -8.58 6.36 1.58
C GLN A 99 -7.69 7.30 0.74
N VAL A 100 -8.03 7.48 -0.54
CA VAL A 100 -7.30 8.36 -1.44
C VAL A 100 -7.64 9.84 -1.21
N LEU A 101 -8.92 10.17 -1.05
CA LEU A 101 -9.37 11.56 -0.96
C LEU A 101 -9.24 12.17 0.46
N SER A 102 -9.14 11.35 1.50
CA SER A 102 -8.98 11.82 2.89
C SER A 102 -7.55 12.22 3.24
N ASP A 103 -6.56 11.68 2.51
CA ASP A 103 -5.15 12.03 2.66
C ASP A 103 -4.79 13.15 1.68
N PRO A 104 -4.31 14.31 2.16
CA PRO A 104 -4.01 15.46 1.29
C PRO A 104 -2.93 15.16 0.26
N ASP A 105 -1.96 14.31 0.57
CA ASP A 105 -0.87 13.94 -0.35
C ASP A 105 -1.37 12.99 -1.44
N LYS A 106 -2.21 12.01 -1.07
CA LYS A 106 -2.82 11.09 -2.05
C LYS A 106 -3.86 11.80 -2.92
N LYS A 107 -4.65 12.70 -2.34
CA LYS A 107 -5.60 13.56 -3.06
C LYS A 107 -4.88 14.43 -4.07
N LYS A 108 -3.79 15.09 -3.68
CA LYS A 108 -2.98 15.91 -4.61
C LYS A 108 -2.42 15.09 -5.77
N LYS A 109 -1.89 13.89 -5.52
CA LYS A 109 -1.41 12.99 -6.57
C LYS A 109 -2.54 12.55 -7.49
N TYR A 110 -3.70 12.20 -6.93
CA TYR A 110 -4.88 11.85 -7.69
C TYR A 110 -5.37 13.01 -8.57
N ASP A 111 -5.42 14.23 -8.03
CA ASP A 111 -5.84 15.42 -8.78
C ASP A 111 -4.84 15.81 -9.88
N GLN A 112 -3.54 15.51 -9.71
CA GLN A 112 -2.51 15.78 -10.71
C GLN A 112 -2.45 14.74 -11.84
N PHE A 113 -2.62 13.46 -11.52
CA PHE A 113 -2.39 12.35 -12.47
C PHE A 113 -3.66 11.63 -12.92
N GLY A 114 -4.80 11.84 -12.25
CA GLY A 114 -6.11 11.30 -12.63
C GLY A 114 -6.27 9.78 -12.46
N GLY A 115 -5.36 9.11 -11.77
CA GLY A 115 -5.32 7.66 -11.58
C GLY A 115 -5.17 7.26 -10.12
N ASP A 116 -5.44 5.99 -9.82
CA ASP A 116 -5.34 5.44 -8.46
C ASP A 116 -3.89 5.53 -7.93
N PRO A 117 -3.62 6.31 -6.88
CA PRO A 117 -2.27 6.50 -6.36
C PRO A 117 -1.72 5.24 -5.66
N ASP A 118 -2.60 4.33 -5.21
CA ASP A 118 -2.22 3.07 -4.55
C ASP A 118 -2.27 1.87 -5.51
N ALA A 119 -2.73 2.06 -6.76
CA ALA A 119 -2.53 1.04 -7.77
C ALA A 119 -1.03 0.88 -7.96
N ARG A 120 -0.51 -0.31 -7.65
CA ARG A 120 0.86 -0.75 -8.01
C ARG A 120 1.20 -0.53 -9.50
N PHE A 121 0.21 -0.18 -10.32
CA PHE A 121 0.33 0.41 -11.65
C PHE A 121 0.32 1.94 -11.62
N ASN A 122 1.22 2.55 -10.86
CA ASN A 122 1.70 3.87 -11.23
C ASN A 122 2.53 3.67 -12.53
N PRO A 123 2.19 4.31 -13.66
CA PRO A 123 2.99 4.19 -14.89
C PRO A 123 4.42 4.74 -14.73
N ALA A 124 4.71 5.43 -13.61
CA ALA A 124 6.07 5.84 -13.25
C ALA A 124 6.87 4.80 -12.44
N THR A 125 6.28 3.68 -12.00
CA THR A 125 6.97 2.60 -11.26
C THR A 125 6.58 1.18 -11.69
N ALA A 126 6.06 1.01 -12.91
CA ALA A 126 5.80 -0.30 -13.50
C ALA A 126 7.10 -1.01 -13.93
N ALA A 127 7.99 -1.26 -12.97
CA ALA A 127 9.07 -2.22 -13.04
C ALA A 127 8.85 -3.26 -11.93
N GLY A 128 8.08 -4.31 -12.28
CA GLY A 128 8.10 -5.58 -11.55
C GLY A 128 6.89 -5.89 -10.67
N GLY A 129 6.26 -7.04 -10.92
CA GLY A 129 5.40 -7.72 -9.94
C GLY A 129 3.97 -7.97 -10.41
N GLY A 130 3.80 -8.97 -11.27
CA GLY A 130 2.49 -9.54 -11.60
C GLY A 130 1.85 -10.23 -10.40
N PHE A 131 0.53 -10.08 -10.32
CA PHE A 131 -0.40 -10.70 -9.39
C PHE A 131 -0.55 -12.20 -9.67
N GLY A 132 -0.59 -13.05 -8.64
CA GLY A 132 -0.97 -14.45 -8.78
C GLY A 132 -0.78 -15.31 -7.52
N GLY A 133 -1.89 -15.62 -6.84
CA GLY A 133 -2.16 -16.91 -6.18
C GLY A 133 -1.49 -17.21 -4.84
N GLY A 134 -2.31 -17.46 -3.81
CA GLY A 134 -1.87 -17.78 -2.46
C GLY A 134 -1.36 -19.21 -2.24
N GLY A 135 -0.74 -19.42 -1.08
CA GLY A 135 -0.44 -20.74 -0.53
C GLY A 135 0.88 -20.82 0.25
N GLY A 136 0.78 -20.74 1.59
CA GLY A 136 1.55 -21.56 2.53
C GLY A 136 3.06 -21.34 2.71
N GLY A 137 3.44 -20.94 3.94
CA GLY A 137 4.51 -21.64 4.66
C GLY A 137 5.95 -21.10 4.60
N ALA A 138 6.36 -20.53 5.73
CA ALA A 138 7.68 -20.59 6.35
C ALA A 138 8.85 -19.73 5.81
N GLY A 139 9.20 -18.72 6.62
CA GLY A 139 10.58 -18.50 7.08
C GLY A 139 11.40 -17.44 6.35
N PHE A 140 11.40 -16.20 6.83
CA PHE A 140 12.55 -15.52 7.49
C PHE A 140 12.21 -14.03 7.74
N PRO A 141 12.62 -13.43 8.88
CA PRO A 141 12.02 -12.21 9.39
C PRO A 141 12.75 -10.95 8.88
N ARG A 142 12.01 -10.01 8.31
CA ARG A 142 12.47 -8.61 8.21
C ARG A 142 11.33 -7.69 8.66
N GLY A 143 11.53 -7.10 9.84
CA GLY A 143 10.57 -6.22 10.49
C GLY A 143 10.43 -4.84 9.83
N GLY A 144 9.33 -4.18 10.17
CA GLY A 144 9.04 -2.78 9.86
C GLY A 144 7.66 -2.59 9.25
N GLY A 145 6.62 -2.75 10.07
CA GLY A 145 5.24 -2.55 9.64
C GLY A 145 4.94 -1.07 9.37
N PHE A 146 4.31 -0.79 8.22
CA PHE A 146 3.29 0.24 8.02
C PHE A 146 2.55 -0.10 6.71
N GLN A 147 1.23 -0.30 6.81
CA GLN A 147 0.25 -0.17 5.71
C GLN A 147 0.25 -1.20 4.57
N GLU A 148 0.33 -2.49 4.86
CA GLU A 148 -0.38 -3.48 4.03
C GLU A 148 -1.51 -4.05 4.88
N GLU A 149 -2.76 -3.82 4.43
CA GLU A 149 -4.00 -4.46 4.91
C GLU A 149 -4.73 -3.86 6.13
N MET A 150 -4.92 -2.54 6.21
CA MET A 150 -6.11 -2.05 6.93
C MET A 150 -7.35 -2.42 6.11
N THR A 151 -8.16 -3.34 6.59
CA THR A 151 -9.41 -3.69 5.92
C THR A 151 -10.34 -2.47 5.92
N PRO A 152 -11.22 -2.32 4.90
CA PRO A 152 -12.22 -1.25 4.87
C PRO A 152 -13.02 -1.10 6.18
N GLU A 153 -13.27 -2.22 6.85
CA GLU A 153 -13.96 -2.31 8.13
C GLU A 153 -13.09 -1.78 9.29
N GLU A 154 -11.80 -2.09 9.29
CA GLU A 154 -10.85 -1.59 10.30
C GLU A 154 -10.60 -0.09 10.13
N LEU A 155 -10.52 0.40 8.88
CA LEU A 155 -10.45 1.84 8.60
C LEU A 155 -11.71 2.56 9.10
N PHE A 156 -12.89 1.99 8.87
CA PHE A 156 -14.14 2.55 9.40
C PHE A 156 -14.16 2.52 10.93
N ARG A 157 -13.69 1.43 11.57
CA ARG A 157 -13.63 1.33 13.03
C ARG A 157 -12.61 2.27 13.65
N GLN A 158 -11.43 2.39 13.07
CA GLN A 158 -10.38 3.31 13.53
C GLN A 158 -10.81 4.77 13.40
N PHE A 159 -11.61 5.10 12.38
CA PHE A 159 -12.02 6.49 12.12
C PHE A 159 -13.39 6.84 12.74
N PHE A 160 -14.31 5.89 12.88
CA PHE A 160 -15.70 6.12 13.31
C PHE A 160 -16.22 5.15 14.40
N GLY A 161 -15.50 4.06 14.69
CA GLY A 161 -15.89 3.00 15.63
C GLY A 161 -15.53 3.25 17.10
N GLY A 162 -14.81 4.34 17.39
CA GLY A 162 -14.70 4.89 18.73
C GLY A 162 -16.00 5.62 19.11
N ALA A 163 -17.00 4.87 19.58
CA ALA A 163 -18.22 5.45 20.13
C ALA A 163 -17.84 6.49 21.21
N PHE A 164 -18.17 7.77 20.97
CA PHE A 164 -17.91 8.93 21.84
C PHE A 164 -16.45 9.45 21.99
N GLY A 165 -15.73 9.70 20.89
CA GLY A 165 -14.45 10.43 21.03
C GLY A 165 -13.70 10.73 19.75
N GLY A 166 -14.17 11.70 18.97
CA GLY A 166 -13.32 12.37 17.99
C GLY A 166 -12.34 13.33 18.67
N PRO A 167 -11.25 13.74 18.00
CA PRO A 167 -10.13 14.52 18.56
C PRO A 167 -10.46 15.98 18.97
N PHE A 168 -11.74 16.31 19.17
CA PHE A 168 -12.23 17.61 19.63
C PHE A 168 -13.17 17.52 20.86
N GLY A 169 -13.21 16.37 21.54
CA GLY A 169 -13.94 16.18 22.80
C GLY A 169 -13.02 16.15 24.02
N GLY A 170 -12.30 17.24 24.27
CA GLY A 170 -11.60 17.43 25.54
C GLY A 170 -12.60 17.69 26.65
N MET A 171 -12.95 16.65 27.40
CA MET A 171 -13.44 16.81 28.77
C MET A 171 -12.74 15.76 29.63
N ASP A 172 -11.79 16.26 30.42
CA ASP A 172 -11.01 15.54 31.41
C ASP A 172 -11.89 14.65 32.29
N THR A 173 -11.70 13.33 32.22
CA THR A 173 -12.05 12.43 33.32
C THR A 173 -11.03 11.31 33.45
N GLY A 174 -10.01 11.58 34.28
CA GLY A 174 -9.19 10.56 34.92
C GLY A 174 -10.01 9.66 35.87
N PRO A 175 -9.33 8.77 36.62
CA PRO A 175 -9.72 7.37 36.77
C PRO A 175 -10.81 7.16 37.82
N GLY A 176 -11.98 6.68 37.39
CA GLY A 176 -13.02 6.23 38.31
C GLY A 176 -14.40 6.25 37.68
N PHE A 177 -14.75 5.23 36.91
CA PHE A 177 -16.15 5.03 36.53
C PHE A 177 -16.89 4.32 37.66
N VAL A 178 -17.49 5.13 38.53
CA VAL A 178 -18.65 4.76 39.34
C VAL A 178 -19.88 5.25 38.59
N PHE A 179 -20.72 4.34 38.09
CA PHE A 179 -22.08 4.70 37.69
C PHE A 179 -22.97 4.67 38.93
N ASN A 180 -23.38 5.85 39.39
CA ASN A 180 -24.49 6.00 40.34
C ASN A 180 -25.66 6.64 39.58
N LEU A 181 -26.61 5.82 39.13
CA LEU A 181 -27.88 6.28 38.61
C LEU A 181 -29.00 5.69 39.48
N GLY A 182 -29.50 6.52 40.40
CA GLY A 182 -30.85 6.47 40.96
C GLY A 182 -31.35 5.17 41.61
N GLY A 183 -31.28 5.11 42.95
CA GLY A 183 -32.33 4.52 43.80
C GLY A 183 -32.13 3.10 44.32
N GLY A 184 -31.54 2.95 45.51
CA GLY A 184 -31.64 1.75 46.35
C GLY A 184 -30.30 1.18 46.86
N PRO A 185 -30.25 0.56 48.05
CA PRO A 185 -29.01 0.12 48.67
C PRO A 185 -28.38 -1.09 47.97
N GLY A 186 -27.26 -0.83 47.29
CA GLY A 186 -26.04 -1.64 47.29
C GLY A 186 -26.14 -3.14 47.01
N ILE A 187 -25.97 -3.52 45.73
CA ILE A 187 -25.52 -4.87 45.36
C ILE A 187 -24.16 -4.74 44.70
N ARG A 188 -23.10 -5.16 45.41
CA ARG A 188 -21.75 -5.33 44.86
C ARG A 188 -21.60 -6.77 44.40
N VAL A 189 -21.40 -6.98 43.10
CA VAL A 189 -21.04 -8.30 42.55
C VAL A 189 -19.53 -8.46 42.66
N HIS A 190 -19.07 -9.39 43.48
CA HIS A 190 -17.67 -9.82 43.50
C HIS A 190 -17.43 -10.81 42.35
N GLN A 191 -16.47 -10.50 41.48
CA GLN A 191 -15.91 -11.46 40.54
C GLN A 191 -15.13 -12.52 41.32
N PHE A 192 -15.65 -13.75 41.33
CA PHE A 192 -14.98 -14.93 41.84
C PHE A 192 -13.84 -15.33 40.89
N GLY A 193 -12.61 -15.41 41.39
CA GLY A 193 -11.53 -16.06 40.65
C GLY A 193 -10.12 -15.70 41.13
N GLY A 194 -9.45 -16.66 41.77
CA GLY A 194 -8.00 -16.85 41.59
C GLY A 194 -7.07 -16.29 42.67
N GLY A 195 -6.73 -17.16 43.63
CA GLY A 195 -5.57 -17.17 44.53
C GLY A 195 -4.54 -16.04 44.50
N ALA A 196 -4.54 -15.22 45.55
CA ALA A 196 -3.38 -14.45 45.98
C ALA A 196 -2.79 -15.08 47.26
N PRO A 197 -1.52 -15.52 47.29
CA PRO A 197 -0.92 -16.06 48.51
C PRO A 197 -0.58 -14.94 49.50
N ARG A 198 -1.20 -14.99 50.69
CA ARG A 198 -0.82 -14.18 51.86
C ARG A 198 0.59 -14.57 52.32
N ARG A 199 1.56 -13.66 52.17
CA ARG A 199 2.87 -13.77 52.85
C ARG A 199 2.75 -13.26 54.28
N ARG A 200 3.24 -14.08 55.22
CA ARG A 200 3.32 -13.86 56.66
C ARG A 200 4.34 -12.75 56.99
N PRO A 201 4.07 -11.83 57.93
CA PRO A 201 5.05 -10.82 58.33
C PRO A 201 6.01 -11.42 59.35
N GLY A 202 7.32 -11.29 59.10
CA GLY A 202 8.35 -11.70 60.04
C GLY A 202 9.74 -11.55 59.46
N THR A 203 10.33 -10.37 59.66
CA THR A 203 11.66 -10.08 60.25
C THR A 203 12.16 -8.73 59.73
N ALA A 204 12.44 -7.84 60.67
CA ALA A 204 12.93 -6.50 60.46
C ALA A 204 14.34 -6.48 59.84
N GLN A 205 14.56 -5.59 58.87
CA GLN A 205 15.88 -5.11 58.45
C GLN A 205 15.84 -3.57 58.52
N PRO A 206 16.84 -2.90 59.13
CA PRO A 206 16.80 -1.47 59.44
C PRO A 206 16.82 -0.55 58.20
N PRO A 207 16.35 0.70 58.32
CA PRO A 207 16.24 1.64 57.21
C PRO A 207 17.60 2.28 56.93
N GLY A 208 18.05 2.24 55.68
CA GLY A 208 19.24 2.98 55.27
C GLY A 208 20.01 2.32 54.14
N ALA A 209 19.59 2.59 52.91
CA ALA A 209 20.46 2.74 51.74
C ALA A 209 19.55 3.02 50.53
N GLU A 210 19.12 4.26 50.38
CA GLU A 210 18.74 4.72 49.05
C GLU A 210 20.01 4.69 48.20
N PRO A 211 20.05 4.01 47.03
CA PRO A 211 21.10 4.26 46.08
C PRO A 211 20.88 5.70 45.61
N GLN A 212 21.72 6.62 46.09
CA GLN A 212 21.79 7.96 45.54
C GLN A 212 22.00 7.81 44.03
N ALA A 213 21.02 8.25 43.24
CA ALA A 213 21.13 8.26 41.79
C ALA A 213 22.34 9.14 41.43
N SER A 214 23.46 8.48 41.12
CA SER A 214 24.64 9.17 40.65
C SER A 214 24.28 9.81 39.31
N LEU A 215 24.68 11.06 39.09
CA LEU A 215 24.45 11.74 37.81
C LEU A 215 24.94 10.91 36.62
N SER A 216 25.98 10.08 36.82
CA SER A 216 26.47 9.12 35.82
C SER A 216 25.45 8.03 35.49
N SER A 217 24.73 7.48 36.48
CA SER A 217 23.67 6.48 36.26
C SER A 217 22.45 7.06 35.54
N THR A 218 22.10 8.32 35.84
CA THR A 218 21.03 9.04 35.15
C THR A 218 21.41 9.34 33.70
N ILE A 219 22.66 9.78 33.45
CA ILE A 219 23.18 10.04 32.11
C ILE A 219 23.28 8.75 31.28
N SER A 220 23.71 7.63 31.87
CA SER A 220 23.75 6.34 31.17
C SER A 220 22.36 5.81 30.80
N ASN A 221 21.37 6.03 31.67
CA ASN A 221 19.98 5.66 31.39
C ASN A 221 19.33 6.57 30.33
N LEU A 222 19.80 7.81 30.18
CA LEU A 222 19.31 8.74 29.17
C LEU A 222 20.02 8.61 27.81
N LEU A 223 21.17 7.94 27.76
CA LEU A 223 21.94 7.69 26.53
C LEU A 223 21.11 7.05 25.39
N PRO A 224 20.33 5.97 25.60
CA PRO A 224 19.48 5.40 24.55
C PRO A 224 18.36 6.35 24.09
N LEU A 225 17.81 7.17 24.99
CA LEU A 225 16.82 8.20 24.65
C LEU A 225 17.44 9.35 23.87
N LEU A 226 18.66 9.76 24.24
CA LEU A 226 19.43 10.77 23.53
C LEU A 226 19.77 10.28 22.12
N PHE A 227 20.19 9.02 21.94
CA PHE A 227 20.40 8.45 20.61
C PHE A 227 19.10 8.42 19.79
N LEU A 228 17.95 8.10 20.38
CA LEU A 228 16.65 8.12 19.69
C LEU A 228 16.20 9.52 19.26
N PHE A 229 16.54 10.57 20.02
CA PHE A 229 16.17 11.95 19.66
C PHE A 229 17.22 12.64 18.78
N VAL A 230 18.51 12.38 19.02
CA VAL A 230 19.62 13.07 18.36
C VAL A 230 19.97 12.44 17.02
N LEU A 231 19.90 11.11 16.85
CA LEU A 231 20.21 10.48 15.56
C LEU A 231 19.26 10.90 14.42
N PRO A 232 17.92 11.00 14.64
CA PRO A 232 17.02 11.50 13.60
C PRO A 232 17.28 12.98 13.27
N LEU A 233 17.59 13.80 14.28
CA LEU A 233 17.92 15.21 14.08
C LEU A 233 19.24 15.39 13.31
N LEU A 234 20.25 14.57 13.61
CA LEU A 234 21.49 14.52 12.84
C LEU A 234 21.23 14.03 11.42
N SER A 235 20.37 13.04 11.23
CA SER A 235 19.99 12.55 9.89
C SER A 235 19.33 13.64 9.04
N SER A 236 18.56 14.55 9.66
CA SER A 236 18.02 15.74 8.99
C SER A 236 19.08 16.79 8.64
N LEU A 237 20.16 16.90 9.42
CA LEU A 237 21.28 17.80 9.15
C LEU A 237 22.21 17.27 8.04
N PHE A 238 22.35 15.94 7.92
CA PHE A 238 23.13 15.29 6.86
C PHE A 238 22.31 14.93 5.62
N SER A 239 20.97 14.99 5.69
CA SER A 239 20.10 15.01 4.53
C SER A 239 20.22 16.40 3.89
N SER A 240 21.34 16.62 3.19
CA SER A 240 21.42 17.73 2.25
C SER A 240 20.24 17.60 1.30
N PRO A 241 19.51 18.69 0.99
CA PRO A 241 18.51 18.65 -0.07
C PRO A 241 19.23 18.09 -1.28
N ALA A 242 18.79 16.94 -1.77
CA ALA A 242 19.34 16.39 -2.99
C ALA A 242 19.23 17.52 -4.02
N ASP A 243 20.37 18.03 -4.50
CA ASP A 243 20.41 18.84 -5.72
C ASP A 243 19.83 17.91 -6.79
N VAL A 244 18.51 17.96 -6.97
CA VAL A 244 17.81 17.20 -7.99
C VAL A 244 18.34 17.79 -9.28
N GLY A 245 19.24 17.05 -9.91
CA GLY A 245 19.84 17.43 -11.18
C GLY A 245 18.76 17.79 -12.21
N PRO A 246 19.13 18.54 -13.26
CA PRO A 246 18.21 18.93 -14.30
C PRO A 246 17.59 17.68 -14.93
N LYS A 247 16.34 17.79 -15.38
CA LYS A 247 15.65 16.63 -15.98
C LYS A 247 16.28 16.29 -17.34
N ILE A 248 16.54 15.00 -17.55
CA ILE A 248 17.20 14.47 -18.74
C ILE A 248 16.22 13.58 -19.51
N VAL A 249 16.15 13.73 -20.84
CA VAL A 249 15.35 12.88 -21.72
C VAL A 249 16.21 12.30 -22.85
N PHE A 250 16.00 11.02 -23.19
CA PHE A 250 16.83 10.29 -24.16
C PHE A 250 16.16 10.01 -25.52
N GLU A 251 14.82 10.04 -25.61
CA GLU A 251 14.12 9.50 -26.80
C GLU A 251 13.73 10.55 -27.84
N THR A 252 13.23 11.71 -27.42
CA THR A 252 12.82 12.79 -28.34
C THR A 252 12.97 14.16 -27.67
N PRO A 253 13.32 15.21 -28.43
CA PRO A 253 13.27 16.57 -27.94
C PRO A 253 11.80 16.93 -27.66
N ARG A 254 11.51 17.38 -26.44
CA ARG A 254 10.18 17.81 -26.03
C ARG A 254 10.32 19.15 -25.33
N HIS A 255 9.59 20.16 -25.77
CA HIS A 255 9.60 21.47 -25.11
C HIS A 255 9.28 21.28 -23.61
N PRO A 256 10.12 21.76 -22.68
CA PRO A 256 11.21 22.75 -22.82
C PRO A 256 12.63 22.20 -23.11
N MET A 257 12.83 20.88 -23.12
CA MET A 257 14.10 20.20 -23.36
C MET A 257 14.47 20.21 -24.86
N THR A 258 15.22 21.24 -25.25
CA THR A 258 15.61 21.50 -26.64
C THR A 258 17.13 21.42 -26.86
N LYS A 259 17.94 21.52 -25.80
CA LYS A 259 19.40 21.47 -25.94
C LYS A 259 19.87 20.03 -25.99
N GLU A 260 20.37 19.63 -27.17
CA GLU A 260 20.94 18.31 -27.41
C GLU A 260 22.40 18.24 -26.96
N ARG A 261 22.77 17.10 -26.35
CA ARG A 261 24.16 16.74 -26.07
C ARG A 261 24.40 15.26 -26.31
N ILE A 262 25.67 14.92 -26.48
CA ILE A 262 26.15 13.56 -26.66
C ILE A 262 27.18 13.28 -25.58
N THR A 263 27.02 12.16 -24.87
CA THR A 263 27.95 11.75 -23.81
C THR A 263 29.29 11.27 -24.37
N SER A 264 30.33 11.26 -23.56
CA SER A 264 31.70 10.99 -24.02
C SER A 264 32.05 9.51 -24.20
N ARG A 265 31.56 8.63 -23.32
CA ARG A 265 31.96 7.21 -23.28
C ARG A 265 31.10 6.36 -24.19
N PHE A 266 29.78 6.47 -24.06
CA PHE A 266 28.82 5.64 -24.79
C PHE A 266 28.15 6.37 -25.97
N LYS A 267 28.49 7.64 -26.20
CA LYS A 267 27.93 8.49 -27.26
C LYS A 267 26.40 8.48 -27.27
N VAL A 268 25.81 8.55 -26.07
CA VAL A 268 24.36 8.55 -25.88
C VAL A 268 23.87 9.98 -26.06
N GLN A 269 22.87 10.15 -26.92
CA GLN A 269 22.20 11.43 -27.14
C GLN A 269 21.20 11.68 -26.00
N TYR A 270 21.21 12.88 -25.44
CA TYR A 270 20.24 13.29 -24.43
C TYR A 270 19.89 14.78 -24.58
N PHE A 271 18.71 15.15 -24.06
CA PHE A 271 18.14 16.48 -24.14
C PHE A 271 17.93 17.06 -22.74
N VAL A 272 18.27 18.34 -22.58
CA VAL A 272 18.10 19.11 -21.34
C VAL A 272 17.45 20.45 -21.63
N ASP A 273 16.82 21.04 -20.61
CA ASP A 273 16.29 22.39 -20.68
C ASP A 273 17.44 23.41 -20.72
N PRO A 274 17.56 24.25 -21.77
CA PRO A 274 18.56 25.32 -21.82
C PRO A 274 18.54 26.25 -20.60
N ARG A 275 17.38 26.44 -19.97
CA ARG A 275 17.17 27.34 -18.82
C ARG A 275 17.79 26.80 -17.54
N GLU A 276 17.89 25.49 -17.36
CA GLU A 276 18.48 24.91 -16.15
C GLU A 276 20.02 24.85 -16.23
N VAL A 277 20.55 24.85 -17.45
CA VAL A 277 21.97 24.57 -17.72
C VAL A 277 22.77 25.78 -18.23
N HIS A 278 22.17 26.97 -18.24
CA HIS A 278 22.80 28.19 -18.76
C HIS A 278 24.06 28.60 -17.97
N GLU A 279 24.12 28.31 -16.66
CA GLU A 279 25.25 28.66 -15.77
C GLU A 279 26.22 27.49 -15.50
N TYR A 280 26.18 26.43 -16.30
CA TYR A 280 27.00 25.24 -16.02
C TYR A 280 28.48 25.44 -16.39
N ASN A 281 29.35 25.27 -15.40
CA ASN A 281 30.81 25.19 -15.56
C ASN A 281 31.21 23.84 -16.23
N PRO A 282 32.35 23.70 -16.96
CA PRO A 282 32.74 22.44 -17.61
C PRO A 282 32.82 21.23 -16.67
N LYS A 283 33.16 21.45 -15.38
CA LYS A 283 33.11 20.38 -14.37
C LYS A 283 31.69 19.86 -14.12
N LYS A 284 30.69 20.75 -14.06
CA LYS A 284 29.27 20.38 -13.89
C LYS A 284 28.76 19.65 -15.14
N TRP A 285 29.18 20.08 -16.33
CA TRP A 285 28.88 19.38 -17.58
C TRP A 285 29.41 17.95 -17.61
N ARG A 286 30.67 17.74 -17.21
CA ARG A 286 31.24 16.37 -17.14
C ARG A 286 30.47 15.49 -16.16
N LYS A 287 30.07 16.04 -15.01
CA LYS A 287 29.26 15.33 -14.02
C LYS A 287 27.88 14.97 -14.58
N LEU A 288 27.24 15.91 -15.29
CA LEU A 288 25.95 15.67 -15.94
C LEU A 288 26.04 14.63 -17.06
N ASP A 289 27.10 14.67 -17.88
CA ASP A 289 27.34 13.67 -18.93
C ASP A 289 27.53 12.27 -18.31
N GLU A 290 28.28 12.16 -17.20
CA GLU A 290 28.46 10.90 -16.46
C GLU A 290 27.15 10.40 -15.84
N GLU A 291 26.36 11.29 -15.24
CA GLU A 291 25.06 10.96 -14.67
C GLU A 291 24.06 10.49 -15.74
N ALA A 292 24.02 11.17 -16.89
CA ALA A 292 23.19 10.78 -18.03
C ALA A 292 23.54 9.37 -18.53
N GLU A 293 24.83 9.04 -18.60
CA GLU A 293 25.27 7.68 -18.98
C GLU A 293 24.83 6.63 -17.97
N GLN A 294 25.00 6.90 -16.67
CA GLN A 294 24.59 5.98 -15.61
C GLN A 294 23.08 5.74 -15.64
N GLN A 295 22.28 6.81 -15.77
CA GLN A 295 20.82 6.71 -15.87
C GLN A 295 20.39 5.91 -17.11
N TYR A 296 21.04 6.14 -18.25
CA TYR A 296 20.73 5.43 -19.48
C TYR A 296 21.07 3.93 -19.40
N VAL A 297 22.26 3.59 -18.89
CA VAL A 297 22.69 2.21 -18.68
C VAL A 297 21.77 1.50 -17.69
N HIS A 298 21.43 2.16 -16.58
CA HIS A 298 20.50 1.62 -15.59
C HIS A 298 19.13 1.34 -16.22
N GLY A 299 18.57 2.31 -16.96
CA GLY A 299 17.29 2.14 -17.65
C GLY A 299 17.31 1.07 -18.74
N LEU A 300 18.43 0.86 -19.43
CA LEU A 300 18.61 -0.27 -20.35
C LEU A 300 18.70 -1.60 -19.61
N SER A 301 19.40 -1.66 -18.48
CA SER A 301 19.54 -2.85 -17.64
C SER A 301 18.19 -3.32 -17.12
N VAL A 302 17.38 -2.41 -16.56
CA VAL A 302 16.02 -2.71 -16.09
C VAL A 302 15.13 -3.21 -17.24
N ARG A 303 15.18 -2.56 -18.41
CA ARG A 303 14.42 -3.00 -19.59
C ARG A 303 14.88 -4.37 -20.10
N CYS A 304 16.18 -4.64 -20.12
CA CYS A 304 16.73 -5.96 -20.47
C CYS A 304 16.28 -7.03 -19.47
N GLN A 305 16.32 -6.75 -18.17
CA GLN A 305 15.84 -7.67 -17.15
C GLN A 305 14.35 -7.98 -17.32
N HIS A 306 13.55 -6.98 -17.69
CA HIS A 306 12.14 -7.18 -18.01
C HIS A 306 11.95 -8.09 -19.24
N GLU A 307 12.69 -7.85 -20.32
CA GLU A 307 12.67 -8.71 -21.53
C GLU A 307 13.06 -10.16 -21.19
N GLN A 308 14.10 -10.37 -20.39
CA GLN A 308 14.53 -11.71 -19.96
C GLN A 308 13.48 -12.39 -19.09
N ASN A 309 12.85 -11.66 -18.17
CA ASN A 309 11.78 -12.19 -17.34
C ASN A 309 10.55 -12.54 -18.17
N GLN A 310 10.22 -11.74 -19.17
CA GLN A 310 9.16 -12.03 -20.12
C GLN A 310 9.48 -13.30 -20.92
N GLN A 311 10.70 -13.44 -21.41
CA GLN A 311 11.16 -14.63 -22.11
C GLN A 311 11.03 -15.89 -21.23
N ARG A 312 11.47 -15.80 -19.97
CA ARG A 312 11.38 -16.88 -19.00
C ARG A 312 9.94 -17.28 -18.71
N ARG A 313 9.05 -16.31 -18.49
CA ARG A 313 7.62 -16.55 -18.27
C ARG A 313 7.00 -17.31 -19.44
N MET A 314 7.29 -16.89 -20.67
CA MET A 314 6.80 -17.64 -21.84
C MET A 314 7.35 -19.06 -21.92
N MET A 315 8.59 -19.31 -21.47
CA MET A 315 9.12 -20.67 -21.39
C MET A 315 8.45 -21.49 -20.28
N GLU A 316 8.16 -20.88 -19.13
CA GLU A 316 7.43 -21.52 -18.02
C GLU A 316 6.00 -21.86 -18.43
N ASP A 317 5.29 -20.92 -19.07
CA ASP A 317 3.93 -21.11 -19.58
C ASP A 317 3.88 -22.23 -20.64
N ALA A 318 4.91 -22.34 -21.48
CA ALA A 318 5.01 -23.36 -22.51
C ALA A 318 5.36 -24.76 -21.98
N GLN A 319 5.96 -24.88 -20.79
CA GLN A 319 6.25 -26.18 -20.19
C GLN A 319 4.98 -26.90 -19.71
N GLY A 320 3.92 -26.14 -19.37
CA GLY A 320 2.64 -26.69 -18.92
C GLY A 320 2.75 -27.57 -17.67
N TRP A 321 1.62 -28.01 -17.13
CA TRP A 321 1.62 -28.94 -15.99
C TRP A 321 1.75 -30.41 -16.41
N PHE A 322 1.25 -30.75 -17.61
CA PHE A 322 1.16 -32.14 -18.07
C PHE A 322 1.94 -32.44 -19.36
N TYR A 323 2.11 -31.45 -20.24
CA TYR A 323 2.78 -31.60 -21.53
C TYR A 323 3.47 -30.28 -21.92
N ILE A 324 4.64 -30.39 -22.54
CA ILE A 324 5.42 -29.25 -23.04
C ILE A 324 4.93 -28.91 -24.45
N ASP A 325 4.43 -27.70 -24.65
CA ASP A 325 4.13 -27.16 -25.98
C ASP A 325 5.44 -26.74 -26.66
N GLN A 326 5.89 -27.56 -27.62
CA GLN A 326 7.13 -27.32 -28.36
C GLN A 326 7.09 -26.05 -29.20
N GLU A 327 5.93 -25.70 -29.78
CA GLU A 327 5.82 -24.49 -30.59
C GLU A 327 5.88 -23.23 -29.72
N ALA A 328 5.21 -23.25 -28.56
CA ALA A 328 5.30 -22.15 -27.61
C ALA A 328 6.72 -22.00 -27.05
N MET A 329 7.42 -23.10 -26.77
CA MET A 329 8.83 -23.09 -26.35
C MET A 329 9.74 -22.48 -27.42
N ASP A 330 9.54 -22.82 -28.69
CA ASP A 330 10.34 -22.26 -29.78
C ASP A 330 10.05 -20.78 -30.04
N ARG A 331 8.80 -20.34 -29.89
CA ARG A 331 8.44 -18.91 -29.91
C ARG A 331 9.14 -18.16 -28.77
N ALA A 332 9.13 -18.70 -27.56
CA ALA A 332 9.80 -18.09 -26.42
C ALA A 332 11.33 -17.96 -26.64
N ARG A 333 11.97 -18.99 -27.21
CA ARG A 333 13.40 -18.97 -27.54
C ARG A 333 13.75 -17.94 -28.61
N LYS A 334 12.88 -17.74 -29.60
CA LYS A 334 13.08 -16.80 -30.71
C LYS A 334 12.76 -15.34 -30.35
N MET A 335 12.30 -15.05 -29.13
CA MET A 335 12.03 -13.67 -28.70
C MET A 335 13.29 -12.80 -28.79
N GLU A 336 13.18 -11.65 -29.46
CA GLU A 336 14.27 -10.71 -29.59
C GLU A 336 14.47 -9.87 -28.32
N LEU A 337 15.63 -10.03 -27.68
CA LEU A 337 16.05 -9.21 -26.54
C LEU A 337 16.76 -7.93 -27.02
N LYS A 338 15.98 -6.97 -27.51
CA LYS A 338 16.51 -5.74 -28.15
C LYS A 338 17.35 -4.90 -27.19
N ASN A 339 16.90 -4.74 -25.95
CA ASN A 339 17.61 -3.92 -24.97
C ASN A 339 18.83 -4.64 -24.40
N CYS A 340 18.76 -5.97 -24.19
CA CYS A 340 19.93 -6.75 -23.82
C CYS A 340 21.03 -6.73 -24.89
N ARG A 341 20.64 -6.76 -26.17
CA ARG A 341 21.60 -6.63 -27.28
C ARG A 341 22.26 -5.25 -27.28
N LYS A 342 21.54 -4.18 -26.92
CA LYS A 342 22.11 -2.82 -26.80
C LYS A 342 23.15 -2.77 -25.67
N LEU A 343 22.88 -3.36 -24.50
CA LEU A 343 23.86 -3.45 -23.40
C LEU A 343 25.11 -4.22 -23.82
N LYS A 344 24.94 -5.38 -24.46
CA LYS A 344 26.06 -6.18 -24.97
C LYS A 344 26.91 -5.42 -25.99
N LYS A 345 26.29 -4.59 -26.84
CA LYS A 345 27.00 -3.71 -27.79
C LYS A 345 27.83 -2.63 -27.09
N MET A 346 27.44 -2.23 -25.87
CA MET A 346 28.16 -1.26 -25.04
C MET A 346 29.27 -1.92 -24.21
N GLY A 347 29.45 -3.25 -24.30
CA GLY A 347 30.45 -3.99 -23.53
C GLY A 347 30.08 -4.15 -22.05
N LEU A 348 28.78 -4.08 -21.73
CA LEU A 348 28.22 -4.23 -20.39
C LEU A 348 27.44 -5.54 -20.24
#